data_AF-A0AAE0E454-F1
#
_entry.id   AF-A0AAE0E454-F1
#
_cell.length_a   1.000
_cell.length_b   1.000
_cell.length_c   1.000
_cell.angle_alpha   90.00
_cell.angle_beta   90.00
_cell.angle_gamma   90.00
#
_symmetry.space_group_name_H-M   'P 1'
#
loop_
_entity.id
_entity.type
_entity.pdbx_description
1 polymer ?
#
loop_
_entity_poly.entity_id
_entity_poly.type
_entity_poly.pdbx_seq_one_letter_code
_entity_poly.pdbx_strand_id
1 'polypeptide(L)'
;MQVHTDSSVISILNRNQVGGLEIPKDDKWLLVQPTLNELIAISDDEYTSVEHKVKPNKQDERFSVCYFVFPAEDSVIGSSKYEPFTYKDFQAQAQHNVKTLGFKVGLERFKNP
;
A
#
# COMPACT_ATOMS: atom_id res chain seq x y z
N MET A 1 0.13 12.12 6.91
CA MET A 1 -0.44 10.77 6.69
C MET A 1 0.32 9.79 7.57
N GLN A 2 -0.37 8.93 8.31
CA GLN A 2 0.29 7.96 9.21
C GLN A 2 0.94 6.82 8.40
N VAL A 3 1.70 5.95 9.07
CA VAL A 3 2.33 4.78 8.46
C VAL A 3 1.26 3.83 7.94
N HIS A 4 1.36 3.45 6.67
CA HIS A 4 0.46 2.48 6.05
C HIS A 4 1.09 1.88 4.79
N THR A 5 0.57 0.74 4.35
CA THR A 5 0.68 0.27 2.97
C THR A 5 -0.51 0.75 2.15
N ASP A 6 -0.47 0.66 0.83
CA ASP A 6 -1.68 0.80 0.02
C ASP A 6 -2.45 -0.53 -0.09
N SER A 7 -3.70 -0.45 -0.54
CA SER A 7 -4.57 -1.62 -0.79
C SER A 7 -4.90 -1.79 -2.28
N SER A 8 -4.22 -1.00 -3.13
CA SER A 8 -4.17 -1.12 -4.59
C SER A 8 -3.17 -2.21 -4.99
N VAL A 9 -3.25 -2.63 -6.25
CA VAL A 9 -2.18 -3.40 -6.88
C VAL A 9 -1.00 -2.45 -7.12
N ILE A 10 -1.26 -1.34 -7.81
CA ILE A 10 -0.26 -0.32 -8.17
C ILE A 10 -0.74 1.04 -7.68
N SER A 11 0.20 1.83 -7.14
CA SER A 11 0.01 3.25 -6.83
C SER A 11 1.02 4.09 -7.61
N ILE A 12 0.54 4.99 -8.46
CA ILE A 12 1.38 5.92 -9.21
C ILE A 12 1.25 7.31 -8.58
N LEU A 13 2.34 7.79 -8.00
CA LEU A 13 2.36 9.07 -7.30
C LEU A 13 3.04 10.17 -8.13
N ASN A 14 2.31 11.23 -8.42
CA ASN A 14 2.84 12.50 -8.90
C ASN A 14 2.82 13.52 -7.75
N ARG A 15 3.88 14.30 -7.58
CA ARG A 15 4.03 15.27 -6.49
C ARG A 15 4.74 16.52 -6.98
N ASN A 16 4.49 17.65 -6.29
CA ASN A 16 5.30 18.85 -6.49
C ASN A 16 6.74 18.66 -5.96
N GLN A 17 7.55 19.71 -6.05
CA GLN A 17 8.96 19.66 -5.61
C GLN A 17 9.12 19.52 -4.09
N VAL A 18 8.03 19.67 -3.31
CA VAL A 18 8.08 19.56 -1.86
C VAL A 18 8.15 18.08 -1.44
N GLY A 19 9.15 17.78 -0.60
CA GLY A 19 9.42 16.45 -0.08
C GLY A 19 8.39 15.93 0.94
N GLY A 20 8.73 14.82 1.60
CA GLY A 20 8.04 14.35 2.80
C GLY A 20 7.54 12.92 2.75
N LEU A 21 7.52 12.27 1.58
CA LEU A 21 7.26 10.83 1.48
C LEU A 21 8.47 10.07 2.03
N GLU A 22 8.24 9.22 3.00
CA GLU A 22 9.27 8.39 3.62
C GLU A 22 8.88 6.91 3.55
N ILE A 23 9.87 6.04 3.30
CA ILE A 23 9.76 4.57 3.32
C ILE A 23 10.78 4.00 4.32
N PRO A 24 10.52 2.85 4.96
CA PRO A 24 11.47 2.21 5.84
C PRO A 24 12.57 1.49 5.05
N LYS A 25 13.83 1.67 5.46
CA LYS A 25 14.99 0.93 4.98
C LYS A 25 16.08 0.95 6.06
N ASP A 26 16.69 -0.19 6.36
CA ASP A 26 17.79 -0.33 7.32
C ASP A 26 17.49 0.33 8.69
N ASP A 27 16.32 0.00 9.26
CA ASP A 27 15.78 0.55 10.52
C ASP A 27 15.59 2.08 10.54
N LYS A 28 15.59 2.72 9.36
CA LYS A 28 15.45 4.17 9.21
C LYS A 28 14.34 4.50 8.23
N TRP A 29 13.74 5.69 8.43
CA TRP A 29 12.83 6.28 7.45
C TRP A 29 13.64 7.08 6.44
N LEU A 30 13.64 6.65 5.18
CA LEU A 30 14.34 7.33 4.11
C LEU A 30 13.38 8.20 3.30
N LEU A 31 13.79 9.44 3.07
CA LEU A 31 13.08 10.36 2.19
C LEU A 31 13.15 9.85 0.75
N VAL A 32 11.99 9.61 0.16
CA VAL A 32 11.88 9.23 -1.25
C VAL A 32 12.15 10.48 -2.10
N GLN A 33 13.29 10.45 -2.79
CA GLN A 33 13.61 11.40 -3.84
C GLN A 33 12.66 11.17 -5.02
N PRO A 34 12.27 12.21 -5.76
CA PRO A 34 11.39 12.06 -6.90
C PRO A 34 12.08 11.24 -7.99
N THR A 35 11.76 9.94 -8.04
CA THR A 35 12.06 9.05 -9.17
C THR A 35 10.75 8.61 -9.81
N LEU A 36 10.76 8.62 -11.14
CA LEU A 36 9.62 8.30 -11.98
C LEU A 36 9.35 6.78 -11.89
N ASN A 37 8.13 6.44 -11.46
CA ASN A 37 7.47 5.13 -11.57
C ASN A 37 8.04 3.99 -10.72
N GLU A 38 7.26 3.53 -9.74
CA GLU A 38 7.44 2.19 -9.16
C GLU A 38 6.10 1.44 -9.18
N LEU A 39 6.18 0.21 -9.68
CA LEU A 39 5.07 -0.71 -9.95
C LEU A 39 5.18 -1.84 -8.92
N ILE A 40 4.16 -2.06 -8.10
CA ILE A 40 4.08 -3.24 -7.22
C ILE A 40 3.00 -4.15 -7.81
N ALA A 41 3.25 -5.46 -7.87
CA ALA A 41 2.38 -6.43 -8.51
C ALA A 41 1.98 -7.54 -7.52
N ILE A 42 0.83 -8.18 -7.75
CA ILE A 42 0.47 -9.46 -7.13
C ILE A 42 1.51 -10.47 -7.61
N SER A 43 2.44 -10.83 -6.73
CA SER A 43 3.71 -11.44 -7.12
C SER A 43 4.11 -12.62 -6.25
N ASP A 44 3.16 -13.21 -5.52
CA ASP A 44 3.45 -14.31 -4.57
C ASP A 44 4.58 -13.94 -3.59
N ASP A 45 4.54 -12.73 -3.04
CA ASP A 45 5.56 -12.10 -2.18
C ASP A 45 6.96 -11.92 -2.80
N GLU A 46 7.12 -12.00 -4.12
CA GLU A 46 8.36 -11.58 -4.79
C GLU A 46 8.58 -10.07 -4.65
N TYR A 47 7.49 -9.28 -4.69
CA TYR A 47 7.46 -7.87 -4.35
C TYR A 47 6.59 -7.62 -3.12
N THR A 48 7.16 -6.93 -2.13
CA THR A 48 6.46 -6.59 -0.88
C THR A 48 5.80 -5.22 -0.99
N SER A 49 4.57 -5.11 -0.49
CA SER A 49 3.93 -3.80 -0.31
C SER A 49 4.70 -2.98 0.73
N VAL A 50 5.22 -1.83 0.32
CA VAL A 50 6.10 -1.00 1.15
C VAL A 50 5.25 -0.12 2.06
N GLU A 51 5.53 -0.17 3.37
CA GLU A 51 5.00 0.82 4.30
C GLU A 51 5.54 2.21 3.94
N HIS A 52 4.69 3.21 4.01
CA HIS A 52 5.10 4.57 3.76
C HIS A 52 4.33 5.55 4.65
N LYS A 53 4.90 6.73 4.80
CA LYS A 53 4.27 7.85 5.53
C LYS A 53 4.62 9.16 4.86
N VAL A 54 3.87 10.21 5.20
CA VAL A 54 4.16 11.57 4.75
C VAL A 54 4.37 12.47 5.96
N LYS A 55 5.59 12.99 6.09
CA LYS A 55 5.96 13.97 7.10
C LYS A 55 5.50 15.37 6.66
N PRO A 56 4.82 16.14 7.53
CA PRO A 56 4.41 17.51 7.20
C PRO A 56 5.63 18.42 7.06
N ASN A 57 5.61 19.27 6.04
CA ASN A 57 6.53 20.40 5.92
C ASN A 57 5.89 21.63 6.60
N LYS A 58 6.67 22.35 7.42
CA LYS A 58 6.21 23.55 8.14
C LYS A 58 6.36 24.85 7.33
N GLN A 59 7.15 24.82 6.26
CA GLN A 59 7.55 25.99 5.48
C GLN A 59 6.73 26.11 4.20
N ASP A 60 6.53 24.99 3.49
CA ASP A 60 5.89 24.97 2.18
C ASP A 60 4.74 23.96 2.12
N GLU A 61 3.75 24.27 1.29
CA GLU A 61 2.64 23.36 1.00
C GLU A 61 3.05 22.23 0.06
N ARG A 62 2.67 21.00 0.43
CA ARG A 62 2.92 19.81 -0.37
C ARG A 62 1.65 19.39 -1.08
N PHE A 63 1.74 19.20 -2.40
CA PHE A 63 0.66 18.66 -3.22
C PHE A 63 1.10 17.35 -3.86
N SER A 64 0.19 16.38 -3.91
CA SER A 64 0.40 15.14 -4.66
C SER A 64 -0.91 14.58 -5.21
N VAL A 65 -0.83 13.99 -6.39
CA VAL A 65 -1.89 13.22 -7.03
C VAL A 65 -1.47 11.76 -7.01
N CYS A 66 -2.30 10.89 -6.45
CA CYS A 66 -2.07 9.45 -6.50
C CYS A 66 -3.12 8.80 -7.41
N TYR A 67 -2.65 7.97 -8.34
CA TYR A 67 -3.50 7.13 -9.17
C TYR A 67 -3.38 5.68 -8.68
N PHE A 68 -4.51 5.09 -8.30
CA PHE A 68 -4.57 3.75 -7.75
C PHE A 68 -5.17 2.78 -8.76
N VAL A 69 -4.51 1.64 -8.97
CA VAL A 69 -5.01 0.54 -9.79
C VAL A 69 -5.53 -0.56 -8.89
N PHE A 70 -6.79 -0.94 -9.07
CA PHE A 70 -7.44 -2.00 -8.30
C PHE A 70 -7.88 -3.13 -9.23
N PRO A 71 -7.94 -4.38 -8.74
CA PRO A 71 -8.64 -5.45 -9.43
C PRO A 71 -10.14 -5.13 -9.53
N ALA A 72 -10.86 -5.78 -10.44
CA ALA A 72 -12.32 -5.74 -10.38
C ALA A 72 -12.80 -6.45 -9.10
N GLU A 73 -13.94 -6.03 -8.55
CA GLU A 73 -14.43 -6.52 -7.26
C GLU A 73 -14.53 -8.05 -7.20
N ASP A 74 -15.04 -8.67 -8.28
CA ASP A 74 -15.24 -10.11 -8.39
C ASP A 74 -14.01 -10.85 -8.98
N SER A 75 -12.89 -10.16 -9.23
CA SER A 75 -11.65 -10.82 -9.64
C SER A 75 -11.11 -11.69 -8.51
N VAL A 76 -10.89 -12.97 -8.81
CA VAL A 76 -10.27 -13.92 -7.90
C VAL A 76 -8.76 -13.70 -7.89
N ILE A 77 -8.20 -13.57 -6.70
CA ILE A 77 -6.78 -13.41 -6.39
C ILE A 77 -6.36 -14.65 -5.61
N GLY A 78 -5.28 -15.30 -6.02
CA GLY A 78 -4.76 -16.49 -5.36
C GLY A 78 -3.38 -16.84 -5.90
N SER A 79 -2.65 -17.67 -5.18
CA SER A 79 -1.30 -18.11 -5.55
C SER A 79 -0.89 -19.34 -4.72
N SER A 80 0.36 -19.79 -4.86
CA SER A 80 0.92 -20.84 -3.99
C SER A 80 0.93 -20.50 -2.51
N LYS A 81 0.97 -19.22 -2.13
CA LYS A 81 1.01 -18.80 -0.71
C LYS A 81 -0.33 -18.34 -0.15
N TYR A 82 -1.31 -18.10 -1.01
CA TYR A 82 -2.58 -17.49 -0.63
C TYR A 82 -3.77 -18.31 -1.15
N GLU A 83 -4.71 -18.61 -0.24
CA GLU A 83 -5.99 -19.22 -0.57
C GLU A 83 -6.75 -18.28 -1.52
N PRO A 84 -7.53 -18.79 -2.48
CA PRO A 84 -8.29 -17.92 -3.40
C PRO A 84 -9.29 -17.03 -2.66
N PHE A 85 -9.28 -15.72 -2.94
CA PHE A 85 -10.24 -14.73 -2.45
C PHE A 85 -10.58 -13.70 -3.53
N THR A 86 -11.72 -13.03 -3.44
CA THR A 86 -12.04 -11.91 -4.34
C THR A 86 -11.54 -10.58 -3.79
N TYR A 87 -11.33 -9.57 -4.66
CA TYR A 87 -10.98 -8.24 -4.17
C TYR A 87 -12.03 -7.66 -3.20
N LYS A 88 -13.30 -8.00 -3.41
CA LYS A 88 -14.40 -7.68 -2.50
C LYS A 88 -14.22 -8.34 -1.11
N ASP A 89 -13.81 -9.60 -1.06
CA ASP A 89 -13.51 -10.29 0.21
C ASP A 89 -12.38 -9.60 0.96
N PHE A 90 -11.33 -9.20 0.24
CA PHE A 90 -10.21 -8.45 0.79
C PHE A 90 -10.66 -7.11 1.40
N GLN A 91 -11.50 -6.36 0.70
CA GLN A 91 -12.05 -5.09 1.21
C GLN A 91 -12.92 -5.30 2.45
N ALA A 92 -13.79 -6.31 2.44
CA ALA A 92 -14.63 -6.65 3.58
C ALA A 92 -13.79 -7.03 4.81
N GLN A 93 -12.75 -7.84 4.62
CA GLN A 93 -11.83 -8.23 5.68
C GLN A 93 -11.02 -7.03 6.20
N ALA A 94 -10.58 -6.12 5.33
CA ALA A 94 -9.89 -4.90 5.73
C ALA A 94 -10.78 -4.01 6.61
N GLN A 95 -12.04 -3.81 6.21
CA GLN A 95 -13.02 -3.07 7.03
C GLN A 95 -13.29 -3.75 8.37
N HIS A 96 -13.42 -5.08 8.38
CA HIS A 96 -13.60 -5.84 9.61
C HIS A 96 -12.41 -5.65 10.55
N ASN A 97 -11.18 -5.80 10.06
CA ASN A 97 -9.96 -5.62 10.86
C ASN A 97 -9.85 -4.20 11.44
N VAL A 98 -10.17 -3.16 10.66
CA VAL A 98 -10.16 -1.79 11.18
C VAL A 98 -11.19 -1.61 12.30
N LYS A 99 -12.38 -2.22 12.17
CA LYS A 99 -13.42 -2.15 13.20
C LYS A 99 -13.06 -2.92 14.48
N THR A 100 -12.36 -4.04 14.37
CA THR A 100 -12.08 -4.93 15.51
C THR A 100 -10.71 -4.70 16.16
N LEU A 101 -9.70 -4.36 15.36
CA LEU A 101 -8.30 -4.20 15.79
C LEU A 101 -7.83 -2.75 15.74
N GLY A 102 -8.55 -1.85 15.04
CA GLY A 102 -8.13 -0.47 14.83
C GLY A 102 -7.14 -0.28 13.67
N PHE A 103 -6.68 -1.37 13.05
CA PHE A 103 -5.75 -1.34 11.92
C PHE A 103 -6.03 -2.49 10.93
N LYS A 104 -5.53 -2.35 9.70
CA LYS A 104 -5.63 -3.39 8.66
C LYS A 104 -4.53 -4.44 8.83
N VAL A 105 -4.87 -5.71 8.64
CA VAL A 105 -3.90 -6.82 8.64
C VAL A 105 -3.39 -7.13 7.22
N GLY A 106 -4.24 -6.99 6.20
CA GLY A 106 -3.85 -7.22 4.81
C GLY A 106 -3.91 -8.70 4.40
N LEU A 107 -2.99 -9.10 3.50
CA LEU A 107 -2.98 -10.40 2.84
C LEU A 107 -2.73 -11.59 3.79
N GLU A 108 -2.14 -11.36 4.97
CA GLU A 108 -1.91 -12.41 5.97
C GLU A 108 -3.18 -13.16 6.38
N ARG A 109 -4.36 -12.54 6.25
CA ARG A 109 -5.65 -13.19 6.52
C ARG A 109 -6.03 -14.28 5.52
N PHE A 110 -5.35 -14.32 4.38
CA PHE A 110 -5.62 -15.21 3.26
C PHE A 110 -4.46 -16.15 2.97
N LYS A 111 -3.41 -16.18 3.82
CA LYS A 111 -2.30 -17.11 3.62
C LYS A 111 -2.76 -18.55 3.81
N ASN A 112 -2.18 -19.44 3.00
CA ASN A 112 -2.30 -20.88 3.19
C ASN A 112 -1.77 -21.27 4.59
N PRO A 113 -2.40 -22.25 5.26
CA PRO A 113 -1.98 -22.73 6.56
C PRO A 113 -0.58 -23.37 6.57
#